data_AF-A0A5B9WCG2-F1
#
_entry.id   AF-A0A5B9WCG2-F1
#
_cell.length_a   1.000
_cell.length_b   1.000
_cell.length_c   1.000
_cell.angle_alpha   90.00
_cell.angle_beta   90.00
_cell.angle_gamma   90.00
#
_symmetry.space_group_name_H-M   'P 1'
#
loop_
_entity.id
_entity.type
_entity.pdbx_description
1 polymer ?
#
loop_
_entity_poly.entity_id
_entity_poly.type
_entity_poly.pdbx_seq_one_letter_code
_entity_poly.pdbx_strand_id
1 'polypeptide(L)'
;MSHTPPVTRAEKLQAARQFVQRAPLPAMAFALAARDLSWTQARDFVFGLAAQNYFQLDDTVLEQFTASRDGNGDVVVTPPAEPPAGSGSSVAHTGMFSIRPDIISGLQVLYISKFTSQADIAGTVRRGVLRNLDPRFLVLLAWLCEMLRTRWGATTLYDLGFGGDENHSGNNAHHWGRAADIAGVGGEAGWGRYDITVLKHWGRQPVTMPIDWGPINPATREHQYKKGHSYPQWPDGFAQTDYRIALPDDPDAFIRRTLEMPAQVDYASRVFQDIYQTAAIEGKDTDSPQARPTTIGKESRFIIHPDHPNTGLRTHHRDHFHVQVGPTEHAGFWKS
;
A
#
# COMPACT_ATOMS: atom_id res chain seq x y z
N MET A 1 15.55 -53.57 0.14
CA MET A 1 15.12 -52.26 0.66
C MET A 1 13.97 -51.79 -0.21
N SER A 2 12.78 -51.55 0.34
CA SER A 2 11.66 -51.02 -0.45
C SER A 2 11.96 -49.56 -0.79
N HIS A 3 12.01 -49.21 -2.07
CA HIS A 3 12.14 -47.83 -2.48
C HIS A 3 10.85 -47.08 -2.12
N THR A 4 10.94 -46.12 -1.20
CA THR A 4 9.84 -45.23 -0.88
C THR A 4 9.45 -44.44 -2.13
N PRO A 5 8.18 -44.46 -2.57
CA PRO A 5 7.76 -43.77 -3.78
C PRO A 5 7.90 -42.25 -3.62
N PRO A 6 8.25 -41.52 -4.70
CA PRO A 6 8.37 -40.07 -4.67
C PRO A 6 7.02 -39.41 -4.34
N VAL A 7 7.06 -38.24 -3.71
CA VAL A 7 5.86 -37.43 -3.43
C VAL A 7 5.35 -36.84 -4.74
N THR A 8 4.07 -37.08 -5.06
CA THR A 8 3.42 -36.51 -6.24
C THR A 8 3.10 -35.02 -6.03
N ARG A 9 2.93 -34.27 -7.13
CA ARG A 9 2.51 -32.85 -7.04
C ARG A 9 1.20 -32.67 -6.27
N ALA A 10 0.22 -33.55 -6.49
CA ALA A 10 -1.08 -33.49 -5.83
C ALA A 10 -0.96 -33.68 -4.31
N GLU A 11 -0.19 -34.68 -3.86
CA GLU A 11 0.08 -34.92 -2.44
C GLU A 11 0.79 -33.73 -1.79
N LYS A 12 1.81 -33.17 -2.46
CA LYS A 12 2.51 -31.97 -1.99
C LYS A 12 1.55 -30.79 -1.81
N LEU A 13 0.73 -30.48 -2.82
CA LEU A 13 -0.22 -29.37 -2.74
C LEU A 13 -1.24 -29.57 -1.63
N GLN A 14 -1.76 -30.79 -1.46
CA GLN A 14 -2.67 -31.12 -0.37
C GLN A 14 -2.01 -30.92 1.00
N ALA A 15 -0.79 -31.43 1.20
CA ALA A 15 -0.05 -31.26 2.45
C ALA A 15 0.30 -29.79 2.73
N ALA A 16 0.68 -29.02 1.69
CA ALA A 16 0.93 -27.57 1.81
C ALA A 16 -0.32 -26.80 2.22
N ARG A 17 -1.50 -27.11 1.65
CA ARG A 17 -2.77 -26.50 2.08
C ARG A 17 -3.08 -26.83 3.54
N GLN A 18 -2.90 -28.08 3.95
CA GLN A 18 -3.11 -28.50 5.34
C GLN A 18 -2.15 -27.81 6.31
N PHE A 19 -0.88 -27.63 5.90
CA PHE A 19 0.09 -26.85 6.66
C PHE A 19 -0.39 -25.41 6.87
N VAL A 20 -0.77 -24.71 5.79
CA VAL A 20 -1.23 -23.31 5.87
C VAL A 20 -2.52 -23.20 6.69
N GLN A 21 -3.50 -24.09 6.51
CA GLN A 21 -4.75 -24.07 7.27
C GLN A 21 -4.57 -24.24 8.78
N ARG A 22 -3.44 -24.80 9.22
CA ARG A 22 -3.09 -25.01 10.63
C ARG A 22 -2.03 -24.05 11.13
N ALA A 23 -1.51 -23.16 10.27
CA ALA A 23 -0.47 -22.22 10.64
C ALA A 23 -1.01 -21.26 11.71
N PRO A 24 -0.40 -21.22 12.91
CA PRO A 24 -0.82 -20.27 13.92
C PRO A 24 -0.47 -18.86 13.47
N LEU A 25 -1.29 -17.88 13.85
CA LEU A 25 -0.85 -16.49 13.79
C LEU A 25 0.24 -16.30 14.86
N PRO A 26 1.47 -15.89 14.51
CA PRO A 26 2.56 -15.76 15.49
C PRO A 26 2.15 -14.83 16.63
N ALA A 27 2.46 -15.16 17.90
CA ALA A 27 2.08 -14.29 19.03
C ALA A 27 2.68 -12.88 18.94
N MET A 28 3.85 -12.76 18.30
CA MET A 28 4.49 -11.48 18.01
C MET A 28 3.81 -10.69 16.89
N ALA A 29 2.76 -11.23 16.27
CA ALA A 29 2.13 -10.64 15.10
C ALA A 29 1.66 -9.20 15.31
N PHE A 30 1.29 -8.87 16.54
CA PHE A 30 0.77 -7.55 16.88
C PHE A 30 1.82 -6.64 17.52
N ALA A 31 3.04 -7.13 17.72
CA ALA A 31 4.10 -6.41 18.40
C ALA A 31 5.10 -5.73 17.45
N LEU A 32 5.18 -6.18 16.20
CA LEU A 32 6.10 -5.65 15.18
C LEU A 32 5.31 -5.12 14.00
N ALA A 33 5.72 -3.96 13.50
CA ALA A 33 5.25 -3.43 12.23
C ALA A 33 5.73 -4.31 11.08
N ALA A 34 4.99 -4.35 9.98
CA ALA A 34 5.33 -5.16 8.80
C ALA A 34 6.75 -4.88 8.28
N ARG A 35 7.20 -3.63 8.31
CA ARG A 35 8.57 -3.20 7.94
C ARG A 35 9.69 -3.80 8.78
N ASP A 36 9.39 -4.20 10.01
CA ASP A 36 10.36 -4.67 11.00
C ASP A 36 10.41 -6.21 11.08
N LEU A 37 9.52 -6.89 10.36
CA LEU A 37 9.55 -8.34 10.24
C LEU A 37 10.74 -8.77 9.38
N SER A 38 11.47 -9.79 9.82
CA SER A 38 12.31 -10.56 8.90
C SER A 38 11.46 -11.24 7.84
N TRP A 39 12.05 -11.63 6.72
CA TRP A 39 11.30 -12.32 5.66
C TRP A 39 10.63 -13.60 6.18
N THR A 40 11.34 -14.38 7.00
CA THR A 40 10.81 -15.61 7.60
C THR A 40 9.64 -15.31 8.55
N GLN A 41 9.76 -14.28 9.38
CA GLN A 41 8.66 -13.87 10.26
C GLN A 41 7.44 -13.44 9.44
N ALA A 42 7.63 -12.63 8.40
CA ALA A 42 6.54 -12.18 7.52
C ALA A 42 5.90 -13.34 6.76
N ARG A 43 6.68 -14.31 6.28
CA ARG A 43 6.18 -15.54 5.65
C ARG A 43 5.23 -16.30 6.59
N ASP A 44 5.67 -16.55 7.82
CA ASP A 44 4.88 -17.30 8.80
C ASP A 44 3.60 -16.55 9.18
N PHE A 45 3.70 -15.21 9.24
CA PHE A 45 2.56 -14.33 9.41
C PHE A 45 1.55 -14.43 8.26
N VAL A 46 2.01 -14.38 7.02
CA VAL A 46 1.17 -14.53 5.83
C VAL A 46 0.44 -15.87 5.84
N PHE A 47 1.09 -16.96 6.26
CA PHE A 47 0.42 -18.25 6.44
C PHE A 47 -0.64 -18.21 7.56
N GLY A 48 -0.34 -17.57 8.70
CA GLY A 48 -1.32 -17.36 9.76
C GLY A 48 -2.54 -16.54 9.29
N LEU A 49 -2.32 -15.45 8.55
CA LEU A 49 -3.40 -14.63 7.98
C LEU A 49 -4.25 -15.42 6.97
N ALA A 50 -3.61 -16.23 6.11
CA ALA A 50 -4.32 -17.13 5.21
C ALA A 50 -5.15 -18.18 5.97
N ALA A 51 -4.64 -18.73 7.07
CA ALA A 51 -5.37 -19.65 7.95
C ALA A 51 -6.61 -18.99 8.57
N GLN A 52 -6.53 -17.69 8.86
CA GLN A 52 -7.63 -16.86 9.38
C GLN A 52 -8.55 -16.30 8.26
N ASN A 53 -8.40 -16.76 7.01
CA ASN A 53 -9.21 -16.34 5.85
C ASN A 53 -9.10 -14.85 5.50
N TYR A 54 -7.98 -14.18 5.84
CA TYR A 54 -7.74 -12.82 5.33
C TYR A 54 -7.61 -12.82 3.81
N PHE A 55 -6.99 -13.86 3.24
CA PHE A 55 -6.88 -14.07 1.80
C PHE A 55 -6.60 -15.55 1.54
N GLN A 56 -6.68 -15.95 0.28
CA GLN A 56 -6.32 -17.28 -0.17
C GLN A 56 -5.04 -17.20 -1.00
N LEU A 57 -4.08 -18.07 -0.72
CA LEU A 57 -2.83 -18.16 -1.48
C LEU A 57 -3.09 -18.82 -2.83
N ASP A 58 -2.48 -18.30 -3.89
CA ASP A 58 -2.45 -18.96 -5.20
C ASP A 58 -1.62 -20.25 -5.12
N ASP A 59 -1.99 -21.26 -5.91
CA ASP A 59 -1.29 -22.55 -5.94
C ASP A 59 0.21 -22.38 -6.27
N THR A 60 0.60 -21.33 -7.01
CA THR A 60 2.02 -21.05 -7.30
C THR A 60 2.84 -20.77 -6.03
N VAL A 61 2.22 -20.35 -4.92
CA VAL A 61 2.88 -20.23 -3.62
C VAL A 61 3.10 -21.60 -2.99
N LEU A 62 2.07 -22.46 -3.05
CA LEU A 62 2.10 -23.81 -2.49
C LEU A 62 3.09 -24.71 -3.24
N GLU A 63 3.29 -24.45 -4.53
CA GLU A 63 4.31 -25.10 -5.35
C GLU A 63 5.74 -24.82 -4.90
N GLN A 64 5.99 -23.81 -4.07
CA GLN A 64 7.32 -23.47 -3.58
C GLN A 64 7.72 -24.27 -2.33
N PHE A 65 6.77 -24.98 -1.69
CA PHE A 65 7.08 -25.87 -0.57
C PHE A 65 7.97 -27.03 -1.02
N THR A 66 8.92 -27.46 -0.20
CA THR A 66 9.55 -28.77 -0.42
C THR A 66 8.71 -29.85 0.25
N ALA A 67 8.78 -31.09 -0.22
CA ALA A 67 8.00 -32.20 0.34
C ALA A 67 8.83 -33.48 0.37
N SER A 68 8.70 -34.24 1.45
CA SER A 68 9.29 -35.56 1.62
C SER A 68 8.30 -36.50 2.32
N ARG A 69 8.58 -37.80 2.29
CA ARG A 69 7.87 -38.76 3.15
C ARG A 69 8.67 -38.96 4.43
N ASP A 70 7.99 -38.95 5.57
CA ASP A 70 8.60 -39.30 6.85
C ASP A 70 8.72 -40.82 7.04
N GLY A 71 9.16 -41.26 8.24
CA GLY A 71 9.32 -42.68 8.56
C GLY A 71 8.03 -43.50 8.55
N ASN A 72 6.87 -42.84 8.61
CA ASN A 72 5.54 -43.47 8.54
C ASN A 72 4.98 -43.46 7.11
N GLY A 73 5.65 -42.81 6.16
CA GLY A 73 5.19 -42.63 4.79
C GLY A 73 4.31 -41.39 4.58
N ASP A 74 4.08 -40.59 5.62
CA ASP A 74 3.28 -39.38 5.57
C ASP A 74 4.04 -38.27 4.84
N VAL A 75 3.31 -37.46 4.07
CA VAL A 75 3.91 -36.35 3.32
C VAL A 75 4.08 -35.16 4.26
N VAL A 76 5.34 -34.82 4.53
CA VAL A 76 5.73 -33.64 5.30
C VAL A 76 6.21 -32.57 4.34
N VAL A 77 5.78 -31.33 4.56
CA VAL A 77 6.15 -30.18 3.74
C VAL A 77 6.96 -29.18 4.55
N THR A 78 7.92 -28.54 3.89
CA THR A 78 8.69 -27.43 4.46
C THR A 78 8.40 -26.17 3.67
N PRO A 79 8.03 -25.06 4.33
CA PRO A 79 7.73 -23.81 3.64
C PRO A 79 8.98 -23.23 2.95
N PRO A 80 8.80 -22.39 1.90
CA PRO A 80 9.91 -21.75 1.21
C PRO A 80 10.75 -20.89 2.18
N ALA A 81 12.07 -20.93 2.04
CA ALA A 81 12.99 -20.07 2.76
C ALA A 81 13.15 -18.71 2.04
N GLU A 82 13.73 -17.73 2.75
CA GLU A 82 14.10 -16.45 2.15
C GLU A 82 15.05 -16.67 0.96
N PRO A 83 14.83 -16.00 -0.18
CA PRO A 83 15.76 -16.05 -1.30
C PRO A 83 17.16 -15.58 -0.88
N PRO A 84 18.23 -16.29 -1.26
CA PRO A 84 19.60 -15.86 -0.97
C PRO A 84 19.87 -14.43 -1.45
N ALA A 85 20.50 -13.61 -0.60
CA ALA A 85 20.93 -12.26 -0.97
C ALA A 85 21.87 -12.30 -2.19
N GLY A 86 21.63 -11.45 -3.19
CA GLY A 86 22.53 -11.32 -4.35
C GLY A 86 22.30 -12.35 -5.46
N SER A 87 21.14 -13.02 -5.51
CA SER A 87 20.78 -13.95 -6.59
C SER A 87 20.59 -13.31 -7.99
N GLY A 88 20.87 -12.01 -8.11
CA GLY A 88 21.30 -11.34 -9.36
C GLY A 88 20.25 -11.20 -10.47
N SER A 89 19.09 -11.85 -10.35
CA SER A 89 17.97 -11.64 -11.27
C SER A 89 16.78 -11.09 -10.50
N SER A 90 16.09 -10.11 -11.09
CA SER A 90 14.79 -9.64 -10.63
C SER A 90 13.83 -10.81 -10.38
N VAL A 91 13.95 -11.91 -11.14
CA VAL A 91 13.13 -13.14 -11.04
C VAL A 91 13.29 -13.88 -9.71
N ALA A 92 14.46 -13.82 -9.08
CA ALA A 92 14.70 -14.52 -7.80
C ALA A 92 14.28 -13.69 -6.57
N HIS A 93 13.96 -12.40 -6.76
CA HIS A 93 13.53 -11.48 -5.71
C HIS A 93 12.19 -10.77 -6.00
N THR A 94 11.54 -11.05 -7.15
CA THR A 94 10.13 -10.70 -7.38
C THR A 94 9.31 -11.41 -6.30
N GLY A 95 8.43 -10.67 -5.62
CA GLY A 95 7.76 -11.17 -4.43
C GLY A 95 7.20 -12.58 -4.61
N MET A 96 7.49 -13.48 -3.67
CA MET A 96 7.19 -14.90 -3.84
C MET A 96 5.71 -15.24 -3.64
N PHE A 97 4.93 -14.28 -3.15
CA PHE A 97 3.54 -14.49 -2.80
C PHE A 97 2.61 -14.03 -3.91
N SER A 98 1.56 -14.82 -4.11
CA SER A 98 0.43 -14.47 -4.94
C SER A 98 -0.84 -14.89 -4.21
N ILE A 99 -1.88 -14.08 -4.30
CA ILE A 99 -3.18 -14.37 -3.68
C ILE A 99 -4.28 -14.44 -4.73
N ARG A 100 -5.23 -15.35 -4.55
CA ARG A 100 -6.37 -15.58 -5.44
C ARG A 100 -7.61 -15.97 -4.61
N PRO A 101 -8.77 -15.31 -4.77
CA PRO A 101 -8.98 -14.16 -5.63
C PRO A 101 -8.22 -12.92 -5.13
N ASP A 102 -8.29 -11.82 -5.86
CA ASP A 102 -7.77 -10.50 -5.51
C ASP A 102 -8.58 -9.82 -4.39
N ILE A 103 -8.77 -10.55 -3.28
CA ILE A 103 -9.49 -10.13 -2.08
C ILE A 103 -8.57 -10.23 -0.87
N ILE A 104 -8.49 -9.16 -0.08
CA ILE A 104 -7.71 -9.08 1.16
C ILE A 104 -8.62 -8.54 2.27
N SER A 105 -8.74 -9.29 3.36
CA SER A 105 -9.67 -9.04 4.47
C SER A 105 -11.07 -8.64 4.00
N GLY A 106 -11.63 -9.38 3.04
CA GLY A 106 -12.95 -9.09 2.47
C GLY A 106 -13.04 -7.88 1.54
N LEU A 107 -11.97 -7.09 1.37
CA LEU A 107 -11.92 -6.01 0.39
C LEU A 107 -11.49 -6.56 -0.97
N GLN A 108 -12.29 -6.28 -1.99
CA GLN A 108 -11.93 -6.51 -3.37
C GLN A 108 -10.90 -5.44 -3.81
N VAL A 109 -9.75 -5.89 -4.30
CA VAL A 109 -8.74 -4.99 -4.88
C VAL A 109 -9.04 -4.81 -6.36
N LEU A 110 -9.20 -3.56 -6.82
CA LEU A 110 -9.55 -3.22 -8.20
C LEU A 110 -8.56 -2.23 -8.81
N TYR A 111 -8.06 -2.55 -10.00
CA TYR A 111 -7.29 -1.61 -10.80
C TYR A 111 -8.23 -0.60 -11.46
N ILE A 112 -7.97 0.70 -11.29
CA ILE A 112 -8.68 1.74 -12.05
C ILE A 112 -8.07 1.81 -13.45
N SER A 113 -8.84 1.45 -14.46
CA SER A 113 -8.41 1.54 -15.86
C SER A 113 -8.70 2.90 -16.49
N LYS A 114 -9.64 3.66 -15.92
CA LYS A 114 -10.06 4.94 -16.49
C LYS A 114 -10.75 5.86 -15.47
N PHE A 115 -10.42 7.14 -15.54
CA PHE A 115 -11.17 8.22 -14.91
C PHE A 115 -12.01 9.01 -15.93
N THR A 116 -13.10 9.64 -15.49
CA THR A 116 -13.84 10.66 -16.26
C THR A 116 -13.06 11.99 -16.31
N SER A 117 -13.51 12.94 -17.13
CA SER A 117 -12.94 14.30 -17.09
C SER A 117 -13.20 15.00 -15.76
N GLN A 118 -14.20 14.58 -14.99
CA GLN A 118 -14.50 15.03 -13.63
C GLN A 118 -13.74 14.24 -12.53
N ALA A 119 -12.86 13.30 -12.91
CA ALA A 119 -12.11 12.41 -12.01
C ALA A 119 -12.94 11.37 -11.24
N ASP A 120 -14.15 11.08 -11.69
CA ASP A 120 -14.89 9.90 -11.22
C ASP A 120 -14.29 8.63 -11.84
N ILE A 121 -14.47 7.49 -11.17
CA ILE A 121 -14.07 6.19 -11.72
C ILE A 121 -14.99 5.87 -12.90
N ALA A 122 -14.41 5.73 -14.09
CA ALA A 122 -15.13 5.37 -15.31
C ALA A 122 -14.98 3.90 -15.69
N GLY A 123 -13.95 3.23 -15.17
CA GLY A 123 -13.67 1.83 -15.44
C GLY A 123 -12.72 1.20 -14.43
N THR A 124 -12.97 -0.06 -14.11
CA THR A 124 -12.14 -0.89 -13.25
C THR A 124 -11.90 -2.26 -13.87
N VAL A 125 -10.81 -2.92 -13.45
CA VAL A 125 -10.44 -4.27 -13.87
C VAL A 125 -10.21 -5.13 -12.63
N ARG A 126 -10.85 -6.31 -12.60
CA ARG A 126 -10.50 -7.38 -11.66
C ARG A 126 -9.29 -8.12 -12.21
N ARG A 127 -8.23 -8.22 -11.43
CA ARG A 127 -7.05 -9.01 -11.81
C ARG A 127 -7.28 -10.50 -11.60
N GLY A 128 -8.15 -10.84 -10.65
CA GLY A 128 -8.41 -12.22 -10.20
C GLY A 128 -7.26 -12.82 -9.39
N VAL A 129 -6.04 -12.31 -9.52
CA VAL A 129 -4.85 -12.69 -8.76
C VAL A 129 -3.97 -11.46 -8.55
N LEU A 130 -3.51 -11.25 -7.33
CA LEU A 130 -2.42 -10.30 -7.06
C LEU A 130 -1.13 -11.09 -7.00
N ARG A 131 -0.15 -10.71 -7.83
CA ARG A 131 1.09 -11.46 -8.03
C ARG A 131 2.28 -10.71 -7.49
N ASN A 132 3.37 -11.45 -7.34
CA ASN A 132 4.69 -10.93 -7.09
C ASN A 132 4.82 -10.13 -5.79
N LEU A 133 4.11 -10.49 -4.72
CA LEU A 133 4.05 -9.75 -3.45
C LEU A 133 5.17 -10.15 -2.48
N ASP A 134 5.87 -9.17 -1.89
CA ASP A 134 6.74 -9.40 -0.74
C ASP A 134 5.86 -9.76 0.48
N PRO A 135 6.24 -10.75 1.31
CA PRO A 135 5.41 -11.16 2.43
C PRO A 135 5.17 -10.04 3.44
N ARG A 136 6.13 -9.14 3.67
CA ARG A 136 5.94 -7.98 4.55
C ARG A 136 4.94 -7.01 3.97
N PHE A 137 5.00 -6.80 2.66
CA PHE A 137 4.04 -5.93 1.99
C PHE A 137 2.62 -6.52 2.03
N LEU A 138 2.49 -7.84 1.89
CA LEU A 138 1.20 -8.52 2.05
C LEU A 138 0.65 -8.39 3.48
N VAL A 139 1.50 -8.42 4.52
CA VAL A 139 1.08 -8.10 5.90
C VAL A 139 0.57 -6.66 6.02
N LEU A 140 1.32 -5.68 5.48
CA LEU A 140 0.90 -4.28 5.44
C LEU A 140 -0.47 -4.13 4.75
N LEU A 141 -0.66 -4.75 3.59
CA LEU A 141 -1.93 -4.71 2.87
C LEU A 141 -3.08 -5.36 3.65
N ALA A 142 -2.81 -6.46 4.37
CA ALA A 142 -3.81 -7.10 5.22
C ALA A 142 -4.30 -6.16 6.33
N TRP A 143 -3.38 -5.44 6.97
CA TRP A 143 -3.69 -4.44 7.99
C TRP A 143 -4.38 -3.20 7.45
N LEU A 144 -3.94 -2.71 6.29
CA LEU A 144 -4.60 -1.62 5.59
C LEU A 144 -6.05 -1.98 5.24
N CYS A 145 -6.27 -3.15 4.62
CA CYS A 145 -7.61 -3.59 4.24
C CYS A 145 -8.50 -3.87 5.46
N GLU A 146 -7.95 -4.45 6.53
CA GLU A 146 -8.68 -4.65 7.79
C GLU A 146 -9.13 -3.31 8.40
N MET A 147 -8.22 -2.33 8.46
CA MET A 147 -8.52 -0.99 8.96
C MET A 147 -9.62 -0.33 8.12
N LEU A 148 -9.50 -0.37 6.79
CA LEU A 148 -10.51 0.19 5.89
C LEU A 148 -11.87 -0.50 6.04
N ARG A 149 -11.89 -1.83 6.15
CA ARG A 149 -13.13 -2.58 6.37
C ARG A 149 -13.81 -2.19 7.67
N THR A 150 -13.06 -2.23 8.76
CA THR A 150 -13.60 -2.12 10.12
C THR A 150 -13.97 -0.68 10.47
N ARG A 151 -13.16 0.29 10.05
CA ARG A 151 -13.36 1.70 10.38
C ARG A 151 -14.25 2.45 9.39
N TRP A 152 -14.19 2.07 8.12
CA TRP A 152 -14.84 2.81 7.04
C TRP A 152 -15.96 2.05 6.34
N GLY A 153 -16.18 0.77 6.65
CA GLY A 153 -17.15 -0.05 5.91
C GLY A 153 -16.74 -0.27 4.46
N ALA A 154 -15.43 -0.18 4.18
CA ALA A 154 -14.92 -0.36 2.84
C ALA A 154 -15.12 -1.79 2.36
N THR A 155 -15.49 -1.91 1.08
CA THR A 155 -15.59 -3.20 0.37
C THR A 155 -14.61 -3.28 -0.79
N THR A 156 -14.02 -2.15 -1.17
CA THR A 156 -13.17 -2.04 -2.35
C THR A 156 -11.94 -1.19 -2.04
N LEU A 157 -10.75 -1.69 -2.37
CA LEU A 157 -9.51 -0.91 -2.44
C LEU A 157 -9.20 -0.65 -3.92
N TYR A 158 -9.08 0.62 -4.29
CA TYR A 158 -8.73 1.00 -5.66
C TYR A 158 -7.23 1.26 -5.77
N ASP A 159 -6.61 0.74 -6.82
CA ASP A 159 -5.20 0.95 -7.12
C ASP A 159 -4.95 1.37 -8.58
N LEU A 160 -3.76 1.91 -8.83
CA LEU A 160 -3.19 2.17 -10.16
C LEU A 160 -1.95 1.31 -10.44
N GLY A 161 -1.63 0.35 -9.58
CA GLY A 161 -0.48 -0.52 -9.76
C GLY A 161 -0.03 -1.20 -8.47
N PHE A 162 0.34 -2.47 -8.58
CA PHE A 162 1.02 -3.28 -7.54
C PHE A 162 2.30 -3.93 -8.06
N GLY A 163 2.41 -4.09 -9.38
CA GLY A 163 3.54 -4.71 -10.05
C GLY A 163 4.19 -3.70 -10.96
N GLY A 164 5.51 -3.67 -10.99
CA GLY A 164 6.20 -2.76 -11.89
C GLY A 164 5.91 -3.16 -13.34
N ASP A 165 5.62 -2.16 -14.16
CA ASP A 165 5.47 -2.29 -15.60
C ASP A 165 6.79 -1.89 -16.30
N GLU A 166 6.82 -2.02 -17.62
CA GLU A 166 7.97 -1.63 -18.44
C GLU A 166 8.30 -0.12 -18.34
N ASN A 167 7.37 0.70 -17.80
CA ASN A 167 7.56 2.13 -17.60
C ASN A 167 8.33 2.45 -16.31
N HIS A 168 8.53 1.48 -15.43
CA HIS A 168 9.35 1.64 -14.23
C HIS A 168 10.78 1.17 -14.46
N SER A 169 11.74 1.80 -13.77
CA SER A 169 13.11 1.31 -13.77
C SER A 169 13.17 -0.11 -13.19
N GLY A 170 14.08 -0.97 -13.69
CA GLY A 170 14.22 -2.34 -13.19
C GLY A 170 14.54 -2.45 -11.68
N ASN A 171 14.96 -1.34 -11.06
CA ASN A 171 15.26 -1.20 -9.63
C ASN A 171 14.13 -0.46 -8.89
N ASN A 172 12.87 -0.69 -9.27
CA ASN A 172 11.69 -0.10 -8.66
C ASN A 172 11.06 -1.06 -7.64
N ALA A 173 10.58 -0.56 -6.51
CA ALA A 173 9.94 -1.37 -5.48
C ALA A 173 8.66 -2.09 -5.93
N HIS A 174 7.95 -1.53 -6.92
CA HIS A 174 6.83 -2.20 -7.61
C HIS A 174 7.28 -3.50 -8.29
N HIS A 175 8.49 -3.55 -8.89
CA HIS A 175 9.02 -4.79 -9.48
C HIS A 175 9.31 -5.88 -8.44
N TRP A 176 9.43 -5.50 -7.17
CA TRP A 176 9.72 -6.41 -6.08
C TRP A 176 8.50 -6.73 -5.22
N GLY A 177 7.31 -6.22 -5.59
CA GLY A 177 6.10 -6.42 -4.81
C GLY A 177 6.11 -5.74 -3.46
N ARG A 178 6.90 -4.68 -3.33
CA ARG A 178 7.08 -3.95 -2.07
C ARG A 178 6.34 -2.63 -2.05
N ALA A 179 5.68 -2.26 -3.14
CA ALA A 179 4.95 -1.02 -3.25
C ALA A 179 3.60 -1.20 -3.93
N ALA A 180 2.70 -0.24 -3.70
CA ALA A 180 1.46 -0.10 -4.43
C ALA A 180 1.08 1.38 -4.57
N ASP A 181 0.38 1.68 -5.65
CA ASP A 181 -0.19 2.98 -5.92
C ASP A 181 -1.68 2.94 -5.58
N ILE A 182 -2.01 3.33 -4.35
CA ILE A 182 -3.37 3.34 -3.83
C ILE A 182 -4.12 4.57 -4.33
N ALA A 183 -5.16 4.36 -5.12
CA ALA A 183 -5.88 5.43 -5.81
C ALA A 183 -7.22 5.78 -5.16
N GLY A 184 -7.70 4.97 -4.22
CA GLY A 184 -8.92 5.26 -3.49
C GLY A 184 -9.48 4.08 -2.72
N VAL A 185 -10.67 4.30 -2.17
CA VAL A 185 -11.45 3.29 -1.46
C VAL A 185 -12.94 3.46 -1.79
N GLY A 186 -13.67 2.36 -1.86
CA GLY A 186 -15.12 2.33 -2.02
C GLY A 186 -15.79 1.45 -0.98
N GLY A 187 -17.04 1.77 -0.65
CA GLY A 187 -17.77 1.05 0.38
C GLY A 187 -19.20 1.55 0.59
N GLU A 188 -19.77 1.12 1.69
CA GLU A 188 -21.09 1.56 2.15
C GLU A 188 -21.03 1.84 3.65
N ALA A 189 -21.52 3.02 4.03
CA ALA A 189 -21.62 3.45 5.41
C ALA A 189 -23.04 3.95 5.69
N GLY A 190 -23.34 4.35 6.92
CA GLY A 190 -24.69 4.82 7.33
C GLY A 190 -25.23 6.02 6.54
N TRP A 191 -24.41 6.65 5.69
CA TRP A 191 -24.76 7.76 4.81
C TRP A 191 -24.85 7.36 3.31
N GLY A 192 -24.71 6.07 3.00
CA GLY A 192 -24.85 5.51 1.65
C GLY A 192 -23.56 4.96 1.07
N ARG A 193 -23.65 4.59 -0.21
CA ARG A 193 -22.52 4.07 -1.01
C ARG A 193 -21.58 5.19 -1.40
N TYR A 194 -20.29 4.89 -1.45
CA TYR A 194 -19.27 5.88 -1.76
C TYR A 194 -18.08 5.33 -2.53
N ASP A 195 -17.44 6.24 -3.25
CA ASP A 195 -16.13 6.07 -3.88
C ASP A 195 -15.28 7.31 -3.60
N ILE A 196 -14.26 7.16 -2.76
CA ILE A 196 -13.31 8.21 -2.41
C ILE A 196 -12.02 7.93 -3.18
N THR A 197 -11.76 8.72 -4.23
CA THR A 197 -10.51 8.65 -5.02
C THR A 197 -9.55 9.79 -4.71
N VAL A 198 -8.25 9.51 -4.78
CA VAL A 198 -7.18 10.49 -4.57
C VAL A 198 -7.28 11.59 -5.61
N LEU A 199 -7.45 11.24 -6.89
CA LEU A 199 -7.51 12.25 -7.96
C LEU A 199 -8.64 13.27 -7.72
N LYS A 200 -9.86 12.82 -7.44
CA LYS A 200 -11.02 13.71 -7.26
C LYS A 200 -10.99 14.43 -5.93
N HIS A 201 -10.83 13.69 -4.84
CA HIS A 201 -11.06 14.22 -3.50
C HIS A 201 -9.80 14.81 -2.87
N TRP A 202 -8.63 14.67 -3.52
CA TRP A 202 -7.38 15.25 -3.05
C TRP A 202 -6.60 15.97 -4.14
N GLY A 203 -6.09 15.26 -5.15
CA GLY A 203 -5.14 15.81 -6.13
C GLY A 203 -5.70 16.93 -7.01
N ARG A 204 -7.02 17.03 -7.16
CA ARG A 204 -7.70 18.14 -7.85
C ARG A 204 -8.28 19.20 -6.92
N GLN A 205 -8.19 19.01 -5.61
CA GLN A 205 -8.61 20.04 -4.67
C GLN A 205 -7.60 21.20 -4.71
N PRO A 206 -8.09 22.45 -4.64
CA PRO A 206 -7.22 23.62 -4.59
C PRO A 206 -6.37 23.60 -3.30
N VAL A 207 -5.26 24.33 -3.35
CA VAL A 207 -4.40 24.60 -2.19
C VAL A 207 -4.54 26.07 -1.80
N THR A 208 -4.45 26.35 -0.50
CA THR A 208 -4.37 27.72 0.00
C THR A 208 -2.94 28.00 0.41
N MET A 209 -2.35 29.08 -0.10
CA MET A 209 -0.95 29.39 0.21
C MET A 209 -0.80 29.84 1.67
N PRO A 210 0.12 29.23 2.45
CA PRO A 210 0.34 29.61 3.84
C PRO A 210 1.19 30.89 3.99
N ILE A 211 1.95 31.25 2.95
CA ILE A 211 2.85 32.40 2.89
C ILE A 211 2.82 33.05 1.50
N ASP A 212 3.26 34.31 1.41
CA ASP A 212 3.59 34.93 0.14
C ASP A 212 4.85 34.26 -0.44
N TRP A 213 4.82 33.89 -1.72
CA TRP A 213 5.88 33.09 -2.33
C TRP A 213 6.06 33.35 -3.84
N GLY A 214 7.26 33.05 -4.33
CA GLY A 214 7.61 33.12 -5.75
C GLY A 214 8.11 34.50 -6.19
N PRO A 215 8.36 34.68 -7.50
CA PRO A 215 8.85 35.94 -8.08
C PRO A 215 8.00 37.14 -7.67
N ILE A 216 8.65 38.28 -7.43
CA ILE A 216 7.99 39.54 -7.11
C ILE A 216 7.67 40.27 -8.42
N ASN A 217 6.43 40.68 -8.61
CA ASN A 217 6.03 41.52 -9.73
C ASN A 217 6.63 42.94 -9.52
N PRO A 218 7.46 43.46 -10.44
CA PRO A 218 8.13 44.75 -10.25
C PRO A 218 7.17 45.95 -10.22
N ALA A 219 5.98 45.83 -10.82
CA ALA A 219 4.98 46.89 -10.84
C ALA A 219 4.18 46.97 -9.53
N THR A 220 3.76 45.82 -8.98
CA THR A 220 2.93 45.77 -7.78
C THR A 220 3.73 45.60 -6.49
N ARG A 221 5.00 45.17 -6.59
CA ARG A 221 5.84 44.76 -5.47
C ARG A 221 5.26 43.61 -4.64
N GLU A 222 4.39 42.81 -5.25
CA GLU A 222 3.76 41.65 -4.62
C GLU A 222 4.35 40.35 -5.16
N HIS A 223 4.35 39.31 -4.31
CA HIS A 223 4.67 37.96 -4.72
C HIS A 223 3.63 37.39 -5.70
N GLN A 224 4.09 36.57 -6.64
CA GLN A 224 3.23 35.86 -7.60
C GLN A 224 2.16 35.02 -6.89
N TYR A 225 2.55 34.34 -5.80
CA TYR A 225 1.64 33.55 -4.98
C TYR A 225 1.40 34.27 -3.66
N LYS A 226 0.14 34.60 -3.37
CA LYS A 226 -0.23 35.39 -2.19
C LYS A 226 -0.75 34.49 -1.07
N LYS A 227 -0.38 34.79 0.17
CA LYS A 227 -0.91 34.15 1.37
C LYS A 227 -2.44 34.22 1.38
N GLY A 228 -3.09 33.11 1.73
CA GLY A 228 -4.54 33.00 1.80
C GLY A 228 -5.24 32.88 0.44
N HIS A 229 -4.53 33.06 -0.68
CA HIS A 229 -5.11 32.83 -2.00
C HIS A 229 -5.13 31.33 -2.32
N SER A 230 -6.18 30.93 -3.05
CA SER A 230 -6.36 29.55 -3.50
C SER A 230 -5.82 29.35 -4.91
N TYR A 231 -5.09 28.25 -5.12
CA TYR A 231 -4.50 27.86 -6.40
C TYR A 231 -4.88 26.41 -6.74
N PRO A 232 -4.93 26.01 -8.02
CA PRO A 232 -5.31 24.64 -8.39
C PRO A 232 -4.35 23.55 -7.86
N GLN A 233 -3.09 23.92 -7.62
CA GLN A 233 -2.06 23.05 -7.07
C GLN A 233 -0.96 23.88 -6.42
N TRP A 234 -0.16 23.22 -5.57
CA TRP A 234 1.05 23.81 -5.00
C TRP A 234 1.98 24.34 -6.10
N PRO A 235 2.58 25.52 -5.94
CA PRO A 235 3.53 26.04 -6.90
C PRO A 235 4.72 25.10 -7.10
N ASP A 236 5.27 25.09 -8.31
CA ASP A 236 6.48 24.34 -8.61
C ASP A 236 7.66 24.87 -7.78
N GLY A 237 8.37 23.98 -7.08
CA GLY A 237 9.46 24.36 -6.17
C GLY A 237 9.01 24.80 -4.78
N PHE A 238 7.70 24.83 -4.49
CA PHE A 238 7.20 25.08 -3.16
C PHE A 238 7.29 23.83 -2.29
N ALA A 239 8.27 23.82 -1.37
CA ALA A 239 8.58 22.68 -0.50
C ALA A 239 7.84 22.69 0.86
N GLN A 240 7.20 23.80 1.24
CA GLN A 240 6.47 23.92 2.51
C GLN A 240 4.99 23.57 2.31
N THR A 241 4.72 22.37 1.82
CA THR A 241 3.35 21.90 1.61
C THR A 241 2.67 21.56 2.93
N ASP A 242 1.36 21.74 2.95
CA ASP A 242 0.48 21.23 4.00
C ASP A 242 -0.47 20.19 3.41
N TYR A 243 -1.08 19.38 4.27
CA TYR A 243 -2.15 18.49 3.85
C TYR A 243 -3.38 19.30 3.46
N ARG A 244 -3.60 19.52 2.16
CA ARG A 244 -4.55 20.52 1.65
C ARG A 244 -6.00 20.23 2.04
N ILE A 245 -6.33 18.96 2.26
CA ILE A 245 -7.65 18.53 2.69
C ILE A 245 -7.72 18.26 4.20
N ALA A 246 -6.68 18.57 4.98
CA ALA A 246 -6.73 18.49 6.44
C ALA A 246 -7.91 19.29 6.97
N LEU A 247 -8.64 18.74 7.94
CA LEU A 247 -9.67 19.50 8.64
C LEU A 247 -9.01 20.65 9.42
N PRO A 248 -9.61 21.85 9.45
CA PRO A 248 -9.08 22.96 10.23
C PRO A 248 -9.09 22.63 11.72
N ASP A 249 -8.05 23.05 12.45
CA ASP A 249 -7.99 22.94 13.91
C ASP A 249 -8.95 23.93 14.61
N ASP A 250 -9.30 25.02 13.93
CA ASP A 250 -10.25 26.03 14.42
C ASP A 250 -11.70 25.54 14.26
N PRO A 251 -12.50 25.44 15.34
CA PRO A 251 -13.90 25.05 15.29
C PRO A 251 -14.76 25.90 14.35
N ASP A 252 -14.49 27.21 14.23
CA ASP A 252 -15.29 28.09 13.37
C ASP A 252 -14.92 27.93 11.89
N ALA A 253 -13.64 27.66 11.60
CA ALA A 253 -13.19 27.26 10.27
C ALA A 253 -13.68 25.84 9.92
N PHE A 254 -13.74 24.93 10.89
CA PHE A 254 -14.31 23.60 10.74
C PHE A 254 -15.79 23.69 10.36
N ILE A 255 -16.62 24.41 11.12
CA ILE A 255 -18.06 24.57 10.80
C ILE A 255 -18.25 25.19 9.41
N ARG A 256 -17.52 26.25 9.08
CA ARG A 256 -17.59 26.87 7.73
C ARG A 256 -17.21 25.89 6.63
N ARG A 257 -16.10 25.17 6.80
CA ARG A 257 -15.61 24.22 5.80
C ARG A 257 -16.49 22.98 5.67
N THR A 258 -17.08 22.48 6.75
CA THR A 258 -18.03 21.36 6.73
C THR A 258 -19.35 21.75 6.06
N LEU A 259 -19.76 23.02 6.13
CA LEU A 259 -20.94 23.52 5.40
C LEU A 259 -20.67 23.77 3.91
N GLU A 260 -19.42 24.07 3.54
CA GLU A 260 -19.02 24.38 2.16
C GLU A 260 -18.56 23.14 1.37
N MET A 261 -18.04 22.11 2.03
CA MET A 261 -17.62 20.87 1.40
C MET A 261 -18.77 19.87 1.32
N PRO A 262 -18.99 19.21 0.16
CA PRO A 262 -19.86 18.03 0.12
C PRO A 262 -19.37 17.02 1.16
N ALA A 263 -20.28 16.36 1.88
CA ALA A 263 -19.95 15.42 2.97
C ALA A 263 -18.85 14.41 2.61
N GLN A 264 -18.75 14.02 1.33
CA GLN A 264 -17.70 13.12 0.81
C GLN A 264 -16.25 13.64 0.97
N VAL A 265 -16.01 14.96 1.03
CA VAL A 265 -14.64 15.51 1.15
C VAL A 265 -14.13 15.53 2.60
N ASP A 266 -14.99 15.71 3.60
CA ASP A 266 -14.61 15.55 5.03
C ASP A 266 -14.16 14.10 5.29
N TYR A 267 -14.92 13.13 4.79
CA TYR A 267 -14.53 11.72 4.88
C TYR A 267 -13.23 11.41 4.13
N ALA A 268 -13.02 12.02 2.95
CA ALA A 268 -11.79 11.82 2.20
C ALA A 268 -10.55 12.19 3.02
N SER A 269 -10.58 13.31 3.74
CA SER A 269 -9.49 13.74 4.62
C SER A 269 -9.14 12.67 5.66
N ARG A 270 -10.14 12.17 6.37
CA ARG A 270 -9.95 11.20 7.45
C ARG A 270 -9.52 9.83 6.93
N VAL A 271 -10.12 9.35 5.84
CA VAL A 271 -9.77 8.10 5.17
C VAL A 271 -8.31 8.13 4.73
N PHE A 272 -7.91 9.20 4.05
CA PHE A 272 -6.56 9.35 3.52
C PHE A 272 -5.52 9.57 4.63
N GLN A 273 -5.88 10.26 5.70
CA GLN A 273 -5.07 10.36 6.91
C GLN A 273 -4.84 8.98 7.55
N ASP A 274 -5.87 8.14 7.64
CA ASP A 274 -5.74 6.78 8.20
C ASP A 274 -4.92 5.86 7.30
N ILE A 275 -5.14 5.91 5.98
CA ILE A 275 -4.31 5.17 5.01
C ILE A 275 -2.83 5.56 5.19
N TYR A 276 -2.56 6.86 5.27
CA TYR A 276 -1.21 7.36 5.49
C TYR A 276 -0.64 6.86 6.83
N GLN A 277 -1.39 6.95 7.93
CA GLN A 277 -0.94 6.48 9.24
C GLN A 277 -0.63 4.99 9.25
N THR A 278 -1.50 4.16 8.67
CA THR A 278 -1.23 2.72 8.53
C THR A 278 0.02 2.49 7.69
N ALA A 279 0.17 3.15 6.55
CA ALA A 279 1.37 3.02 5.72
C ALA A 279 2.65 3.50 6.43
N ALA A 280 2.56 4.55 7.24
CA ALA A 280 3.71 5.10 7.96
C ALA A 280 4.10 4.27 9.19
N ILE A 281 3.15 3.59 9.82
CA ILE A 281 3.37 2.64 10.92
C ILE A 281 3.90 1.31 10.38
N GLU A 282 3.17 0.69 9.46
CA GLU A 282 3.44 -0.66 8.96
C GLU A 282 4.51 -0.69 7.87
N GLY A 283 4.54 0.32 7.01
CA GLY A 283 5.54 0.48 5.97
C GLY A 283 6.78 1.19 6.49
N LYS A 284 7.58 1.78 5.61
CA LYS A 284 8.74 2.57 5.99
C LYS A 284 8.51 4.01 5.53
N ASP A 285 8.45 4.96 6.43
CA ASP A 285 8.22 6.36 6.07
C ASP A 285 9.54 7.13 5.85
N THR A 286 10.59 6.79 6.61
CA THR A 286 11.91 7.44 6.56
C THR A 286 13.04 6.41 6.50
N ASP A 287 14.27 6.83 6.23
CA ASP A 287 15.43 5.91 6.21
C ASP A 287 15.77 5.31 7.57
N SER A 288 15.45 6.01 8.66
CA SER A 288 15.82 5.63 10.02
C SER A 288 14.79 4.66 10.60
N PRO A 289 15.20 3.44 10.99
CA PRO A 289 14.30 2.46 11.60
C PRO A 289 13.68 2.96 12.93
N GLN A 290 14.36 3.85 13.64
CA GLN A 290 13.92 4.39 14.93
C GLN A 290 13.15 5.70 14.82
N ALA A 291 13.08 6.29 13.63
CA ALA A 291 12.34 7.52 13.43
C ALA A 291 10.84 7.25 13.62
N ARG A 292 10.17 8.22 14.25
CA ARG A 292 8.72 8.20 14.32
C ARG A 292 8.15 8.30 12.89
N PRO A 293 7.01 7.65 12.62
CA PRO A 293 6.23 7.93 11.42
C PRO A 293 6.08 9.44 11.24
N THR A 294 6.31 9.94 10.04
CA THR A 294 6.01 11.31 9.69
C THR A 294 4.50 11.48 9.57
N THR A 295 4.06 12.68 9.21
CA THR A 295 2.65 13.01 9.04
C THR A 295 2.43 13.46 7.60
N ILE A 296 1.25 13.18 7.06
CA ILE A 296 0.84 13.62 5.74
C ILE A 296 1.14 15.11 5.51
N GLY A 297 1.75 15.44 4.37
CA GLY A 297 2.24 16.79 4.07
C GLY A 297 3.65 17.08 4.60
N LYS A 298 4.27 16.17 5.36
CA LYS A 298 5.71 16.23 5.68
C LYS A 298 6.52 15.38 4.71
N GLU A 299 7.83 15.56 4.74
CA GLU A 299 8.76 14.82 3.89
C GLU A 299 8.81 13.36 4.34
N SER A 300 8.21 12.51 3.52
CA SER A 300 8.40 11.06 3.54
C SER A 300 9.42 10.70 2.48
N ARG A 301 10.19 9.64 2.69
CA ARG A 301 11.04 9.10 1.63
C ARG A 301 10.31 8.09 0.75
N PHE A 302 9.31 7.39 1.28
CA PHE A 302 8.70 6.24 0.61
C PHE A 302 7.17 6.28 0.56
N ILE A 303 6.52 7.28 1.17
CA ILE A 303 5.08 7.52 1.07
C ILE A 303 4.87 8.80 0.28
N ILE A 304 4.51 8.66 -0.99
CA ILE A 304 4.42 9.79 -1.91
C ILE A 304 2.96 10.06 -2.22
N HIS A 305 2.58 11.33 -2.25
CA HIS A 305 1.18 11.74 -2.34
C HIS A 305 1.04 13.14 -3.01
N PRO A 306 -0.18 13.61 -3.34
CA PRO A 306 -0.41 14.88 -4.03
C PRO A 306 0.09 16.15 -3.32
N ASP A 307 0.40 16.06 -2.03
CA ASP A 307 0.94 17.14 -1.20
C ASP A 307 2.40 16.89 -0.78
N HIS A 308 3.08 15.96 -1.44
CA HIS A 308 4.47 15.69 -1.12
C HIS A 308 5.34 16.95 -1.36
N PRO A 309 6.27 17.29 -0.46
CA PRO A 309 7.07 18.52 -0.56
C PRO A 309 8.04 18.51 -1.75
N ASN A 310 8.51 17.33 -2.16
CA ASN A 310 9.28 17.17 -3.39
C ASN A 310 8.37 17.34 -4.62
N THR A 311 8.56 18.42 -5.36
CA THR A 311 7.77 18.79 -6.55
C THR A 311 7.84 17.74 -7.65
N GLY A 312 9.02 17.14 -7.90
CA GLY A 312 9.18 16.12 -8.94
C GLY A 312 8.36 14.88 -8.65
N LEU A 313 8.33 14.46 -7.38
CA LEU A 313 7.50 13.33 -6.95
C LEU A 313 6.01 13.68 -6.99
N ARG A 314 5.63 14.85 -6.46
CA ARG A 314 4.24 15.30 -6.39
C ARG A 314 3.50 15.26 -7.73
N THR A 315 4.14 15.68 -8.80
CA THR A 315 3.52 15.76 -10.14
C THR A 315 3.05 14.39 -10.64
N HIS A 316 3.79 13.32 -10.32
CA HIS A 316 3.44 11.96 -10.73
C HIS A 316 2.43 11.28 -9.82
N HIS A 317 2.23 11.79 -8.60
CA HIS A 317 1.40 11.16 -7.57
C HIS A 317 0.13 11.97 -7.31
N ARG A 318 -0.41 12.61 -8.36
CA ARG A 318 -1.62 13.43 -8.24
C ARG A 318 -2.87 12.57 -8.08
N ASP A 319 -2.88 11.36 -8.60
CA ASP A 319 -4.03 10.46 -8.65
C ASP A 319 -3.91 9.23 -7.73
N HIS A 320 -2.82 9.11 -6.98
CA HIS A 320 -2.61 8.01 -6.04
C HIS A 320 -1.68 8.36 -4.88
N PHE A 321 -1.69 7.49 -3.87
CA PHE A 321 -0.67 7.36 -2.83
C PHE A 321 0.28 6.23 -3.20
N HIS A 322 1.56 6.53 -3.31
CA HIS A 322 2.57 5.49 -3.29
C HIS A 322 2.79 5.06 -1.84
N VAL A 323 2.67 3.76 -1.57
CA VAL A 323 3.01 3.15 -0.28
C VAL A 323 4.00 2.03 -0.50
N GLN A 324 5.01 1.91 0.38
CA GLN A 324 6.08 0.92 0.22
C GLN A 324 6.55 0.34 1.57
N VAL A 325 7.01 -0.91 1.55
CA VAL A 325 7.74 -1.54 2.65
C VAL A 325 9.24 -1.63 2.37
N GLY A 326 10.04 -1.06 3.28
CA GLY A 326 11.50 -1.01 3.16
C GLY A 326 12.01 -0.09 2.04
N PRO A 327 13.32 -0.02 1.79
CA PRO A 327 13.92 0.89 0.80
C PRO A 327 13.82 0.38 -0.65
N THR A 328 13.88 1.32 -1.61
CA THR A 328 13.79 1.10 -3.08
C THR A 328 15.07 0.48 -3.68
N GLU A 329 16.10 0.22 -2.89
CA GLU A 329 17.35 -0.40 -3.35
C GLU A 329 17.58 -1.75 -2.67
N HIS A 330 18.01 -2.76 -3.44
CA HIS A 330 18.45 -4.07 -2.92
C HIS A 330 19.86 -4.02 -2.32
N ALA A 331 20.56 -2.89 -2.43
CA ALA A 331 21.98 -2.79 -2.13
C ALA A 331 22.28 -2.84 -0.62
N GLY A 332 22.42 -4.04 -0.08
CA GLY A 332 23.26 -4.32 1.10
C GLY A 332 22.77 -3.82 2.47
N PHE A 333 21.60 -3.19 2.55
CA PHE A 333 21.08 -2.61 3.80
C PHE A 333 20.47 -3.63 4.78
N TRP A 334 20.34 -4.91 4.41
CA TRP A 334 19.78 -5.96 5.27
C TRP A 334 20.84 -6.68 6.13
N LYS A 335 21.92 -5.99 6.49
CA LYS A 335 22.83 -6.43 7.57
C LYS A 335 22.52 -5.64 8.83
N SER A 336 21.49 -6.06 9.56
CA SER A 336 21.42 -5.97 11.02
C SER A 336 20.24 -6.78 11.52
#